data_AF-A0A7J8P6V7-F1
#
_entry.id   AF-A0A7J8P6V7-F1
#
_cell.length_a   1.000
_cell.length_b   1.000
_cell.length_c   1.000
_cell.angle_alpha   90.00
_cell.angle_beta   90.00
_cell.angle_gamma   90.00
#
_symmetry.space_group_name_H-M   'P 1'
#
loop_
_entity.id
_entity.type
_entity.pdbx_description
1 polymer ?
#
loop_
_entity_poly.entity_id
_entity_poly.type
_entity_poly.pdbx_seq_one_letter_code
_entity_poly.pdbx_strand_id
1 'polypeptide(L)'
;MDFMKAFDQTVREIKREVNLKVLKVPEIEQKVLDATDNEPWGPHGAALAEIAQATKKFSDCQMVMNVLWSRLGETGKDWRYVYKALSVIEYLISNGSERAVDDIIGRTFRIASLMSFEYVEPSGKDMGINVRKKAETIVGLLHNKERIQEARNKAAANRDKYIGLSSTGVTFKSSASSFSGGGYQGGGDRCGGSSGRRESDSYKPRDRYGEQKFDKDTYVKPRRGSTASESQANSTNESRRHG
;
A
#
# COMPACT_ATOMS: atom_id res chain seq x y z
N MET A 1 -22.53 9.72 14.30
CA MET A 1 -21.16 10.03 13.84
C MET A 1 -21.10 10.29 12.33
N ASP A 2 -22.25 10.25 11.65
CA ASP A 2 -22.32 10.24 10.17
C ASP A 2 -22.70 11.60 9.57
N PHE A 3 -23.30 12.49 10.38
CA PHE A 3 -23.66 13.85 9.95
C PHE A 3 -22.45 14.73 9.63
N MET A 4 -21.35 14.63 10.40
CA MET A 4 -20.13 15.40 10.09
C MET A 4 -19.47 14.91 8.80
N LYS A 5 -19.47 13.60 8.52
CA LYS A 5 -18.93 13.05 7.26
C LYS A 5 -19.74 13.49 6.05
N ALA A 6 -21.07 13.48 6.17
CA ALA A 6 -21.96 13.97 5.13
C ALA A 6 -21.79 15.48 4.91
N PHE A 7 -21.60 16.25 5.99
CA PHE A 7 -21.37 17.69 5.91
C PHE A 7 -20.01 18.01 5.27
N ASP A 8 -18.93 17.34 5.67
CA ASP A 8 -17.61 17.51 5.07
C ASP A 8 -17.62 17.12 3.59
N GLN A 9 -18.38 16.08 3.23
CA GLN A 9 -18.56 15.68 1.84
C GLN A 9 -19.33 16.72 1.03
N THR A 10 -20.40 17.30 1.58
CA THR A 10 -21.13 18.40 0.95
C THR A 10 -20.28 19.66 0.83
N VAL A 11 -19.47 19.98 1.85
CA VAL A 11 -18.53 21.12 1.81
C VAL A 11 -17.44 20.89 0.76
N ARG A 12 -16.93 19.66 0.61
CA ARG A 12 -16.01 19.27 -0.47
C ARG A 12 -16.66 19.44 -1.84
N GLU A 13 -17.90 19.01 -2.00
CA GLU A 13 -18.64 19.12 -3.25
C GLU A 13 -18.89 20.59 -3.62
N ILE A 14 -19.29 21.42 -2.66
CA ILE A 14 -19.47 22.86 -2.85
C ILE A 14 -18.14 23.55 -3.16
N LYS A 15 -17.06 23.23 -2.43
CA LYS A 15 -15.72 23.79 -2.69
C LYS A 15 -15.19 23.36 -4.05
N ARG A 16 -15.50 22.13 -4.48
CA ARG A 16 -15.22 21.62 -5.82
C ARG A 16 -16.00 22.37 -6.88
N GLU A 17 -17.30 22.52 -6.71
CA GLU A 17 -18.14 23.27 -7.65
C GLU A 17 -17.74 24.74 -7.76
N VAL A 18 -17.47 25.40 -6.64
CA VAL A 18 -17.04 26.82 -6.63
C VAL A 18 -15.67 26.96 -7.29
N ASN A 19 -14.72 26.06 -7.00
CA ASN A 19 -13.41 26.08 -7.64
C ASN A 19 -13.46 25.69 -9.12
N LEU A 20 -14.45 24.93 -9.59
CA LEU A 20 -14.66 24.65 -11.02
C LEU A 20 -15.31 25.83 -11.76
N LYS A 21 -16.19 26.58 -11.07
CA LYS A 21 -16.99 27.67 -11.66
C LYS A 21 -16.30 29.04 -11.57
N VAL A 22 -15.55 29.32 -10.50
CA VAL A 22 -14.95 30.64 -10.19
C VAL A 22 -13.46 30.70 -10.54
N LEU A 23 -12.76 29.58 -10.44
CA LEU A 23 -11.39 29.43 -10.92
C LEU A 23 -11.46 28.45 -12.10
N LYS A 24 -10.87 28.76 -13.25
CA LYS A 24 -10.83 27.81 -14.37
C LYS A 24 -9.77 26.73 -14.11
N VAL A 25 -9.74 26.17 -12.89
CA VAL A 25 -8.82 25.09 -12.52
C VAL A 25 -9.25 23.85 -13.31
N PRO A 26 -8.37 23.29 -14.15
CA PRO A 26 -8.65 22.06 -14.86
C PRO A 26 -9.13 20.98 -13.89
N GLU A 27 -10.17 20.23 -14.25
CA GLU A 27 -10.81 19.24 -13.35
C GLU A 27 -9.80 18.28 -12.70
N ILE A 28 -8.75 17.93 -13.43
CA ILE A 28 -7.69 17.05 -12.93
C ILE A 28 -6.84 17.70 -11.84
N GLU A 29 -6.51 18.99 -11.96
CA GLU A 29 -5.72 19.71 -10.97
C GLU A 29 -6.47 19.74 -9.64
N GLN A 30 -7.79 20.01 -9.69
CA GLN A 30 -8.64 19.94 -8.50
C GLN A 30 -8.66 18.55 -7.89
N LYS A 31 -8.79 17.47 -8.69
CA LYS A 31 -8.74 16.10 -8.16
C LYS A 31 -7.45 15.80 -7.41
N VAL A 32 -6.30 16.28 -7.91
CA VAL A 32 -5.01 16.09 -7.23
C VAL A 32 -4.94 16.92 -5.96
N LEU A 33 -5.47 18.14 -5.96
CA LEU A 33 -5.56 18.99 -4.77
C LEU A 33 -6.43 18.35 -3.69
N ASP A 34 -7.57 17.77 -4.06
CA ASP A 34 -8.47 17.08 -3.15
C ASP A 34 -7.86 15.76 -2.63
N ALA A 35 -7.16 15.00 -3.48
CA ALA A 35 -6.46 13.78 -3.07
C ALA A 35 -5.27 14.06 -2.13
N THR A 36 -4.74 15.28 -2.15
CA THR A 36 -3.60 15.71 -1.33
C THR A 36 -3.99 16.71 -0.24
N ASP A 37 -5.26 16.81 0.14
CA ASP A 37 -5.74 17.73 1.17
C ASP A 37 -5.18 17.45 2.60
N ASN A 38 -5.41 18.35 3.55
CA ASN A 38 -4.92 18.22 4.94
C ASN A 38 -5.80 17.33 5.83
N GLU A 39 -6.71 16.56 5.24
CA GLU A 39 -7.65 15.75 6.00
C GLU A 39 -6.94 14.52 6.63
N PRO A 40 -7.45 13.94 7.73
CA PRO A 40 -6.74 12.86 8.41
C PRO A 40 -6.77 11.52 7.66
N TRP A 41 -7.61 11.36 6.63
CA TRP A 41 -7.68 10.15 5.80
C TRP A 41 -6.87 10.28 4.51
N GLY A 42 -6.33 9.16 4.02
CA GLY A 42 -5.58 9.10 2.76
C GLY A 42 -6.46 9.23 1.51
N PRO A 43 -5.84 9.43 0.32
CA PRO A 43 -6.57 9.46 -0.95
C PRO A 43 -7.28 8.13 -1.21
N HIS A 44 -8.50 8.20 -1.72
CA HIS A 44 -9.28 7.01 -2.05
C HIS A 44 -8.72 6.32 -3.30
N GLY A 45 -8.80 4.98 -3.36
CA GLY A 45 -8.25 4.18 -4.45
C GLY A 45 -8.80 4.57 -5.83
N ALA A 46 -10.09 4.92 -5.91
CA ALA A 46 -10.69 5.42 -7.15
C ALA A 46 -10.08 6.75 -7.62
N ALA A 47 -9.84 7.70 -6.70
CA ALA A 47 -9.19 8.97 -7.01
C ALA A 47 -7.76 8.76 -7.51
N LEU A 48 -7.00 7.84 -6.89
CA LEU A 48 -5.66 7.48 -7.34
C LEU A 48 -5.68 6.87 -8.75
N ALA A 49 -6.62 5.98 -9.03
CA ALA A 49 -6.77 5.37 -10.35
C ALA A 49 -7.11 6.41 -11.42
N GLU A 50 -8.02 7.35 -11.13
CA GLU A 50 -8.36 8.45 -12.04
C GLU A 50 -7.16 9.37 -12.31
N ILE A 51 -6.42 9.76 -11.26
CA ILE A 51 -5.22 10.57 -11.39
C ILE A 51 -4.17 9.84 -12.25
N ALA A 52 -3.96 8.54 -12.02
CA ALA A 52 -3.04 7.74 -12.81
C ALA A 52 -3.48 7.65 -14.29
N GLN A 53 -4.77 7.48 -14.58
CA GLN A 53 -5.26 7.51 -15.96
C GLN A 53 -5.04 8.89 -16.62
N ALA A 54 -5.23 9.98 -15.88
CA ALA A 54 -5.04 11.33 -16.41
C ALA A 54 -3.58 11.59 -16.81
N THR A 55 -2.59 10.99 -16.12
CA THR A 55 -1.16 11.12 -16.49
C THR A 55 -0.82 10.60 -17.88
N LYS A 56 -1.72 9.85 -18.54
CA LYS A 56 -1.54 9.43 -19.95
C LYS A 56 -1.66 10.58 -20.94
N LYS A 57 -2.36 11.66 -20.57
CA LYS A 57 -2.44 12.89 -21.37
C LYS A 57 -1.29 13.82 -21.02
N PHE A 58 -0.68 14.43 -22.04
CA PHE A 58 0.52 15.26 -21.87
C PHE A 58 0.28 16.47 -20.95
N SER A 59 -0.79 17.23 -21.18
CA SER A 59 -1.16 18.42 -20.40
C SER A 59 -1.43 18.08 -18.94
N ASP A 60 -2.24 17.04 -18.75
CA ASP A 60 -2.76 16.67 -17.44
C ASP A 60 -1.64 16.06 -16.58
N CYS A 61 -0.75 15.29 -17.18
CA CYS A 61 0.46 14.80 -16.52
C CYS A 61 1.29 15.94 -15.93
N GLN A 62 1.50 17.02 -16.69
CA GLN A 62 2.28 18.16 -16.22
C GLN A 62 1.59 18.87 -15.05
N MET A 63 0.26 19.05 -15.12
CA MET A 63 -0.52 19.63 -14.01
C MET A 63 -0.44 18.77 -12.75
N VAL A 64 -0.66 17.45 -12.88
CA VAL A 64 -0.57 16.49 -11.77
C VAL A 64 0.79 16.57 -11.12
N MET A 65 1.87 16.47 -11.89
CA MET A 65 3.23 16.54 -11.35
C MET A 65 3.50 17.88 -10.66
N ASN A 66 3.09 19.01 -11.26
CA ASN A 66 3.28 20.33 -10.65
C ASN A 66 2.64 20.45 -9.26
N VAL A 67 1.40 19.98 -9.10
CA VAL A 67 0.73 19.97 -7.80
C VAL A 67 1.48 19.10 -6.80
N LEU A 68 1.84 17.87 -7.17
CA LEU A 68 2.57 16.95 -6.30
C LEU A 68 3.90 17.53 -5.84
N TRP A 69 4.65 18.12 -6.76
CA TRP A 69 5.94 18.74 -6.47
C TRP A 69 5.83 19.99 -5.61
N SER A 70 4.73 20.74 -5.72
CA SER A 70 4.43 21.85 -4.81
C SER A 70 4.18 21.31 -3.39
N ARG A 71 3.33 20.28 -3.26
CA ARG A 71 3.01 19.65 -1.96
C ARG A 71 4.20 19.01 -1.26
N LEU A 72 5.17 18.47 -2.00
CA LEU A 72 6.41 17.94 -1.42
C LEU A 72 7.36 19.03 -0.89
N GLY A 73 7.11 20.31 -1.22
CA GLY A 73 7.85 21.45 -0.67
C GLY A 73 7.34 21.94 0.68
N GLU A 74 6.19 21.43 1.15
CA GLU A 74 5.60 21.82 2.43
C GLU A 74 6.42 21.27 3.61
N THR A 75 6.37 21.94 4.76
CA THR A 75 7.16 21.59 5.95
C THR A 75 6.35 21.71 7.25
N GLY A 76 6.85 21.08 8.32
CA GLY A 76 6.28 21.22 9.66
C GLY A 76 4.83 20.73 9.77
N LYS A 77 3.93 21.62 10.21
CA LYS A 77 2.51 21.30 10.49
C LYS A 77 1.73 20.75 9.29
N ASP A 78 2.22 21.02 8.09
CA ASP A 78 1.62 20.66 6.81
C ASP A 78 2.08 19.27 6.30
N TRP A 79 2.61 18.43 7.19
CA TRP A 79 3.10 17.07 6.91
C TRP A 79 2.10 16.15 6.18
N ARG A 80 0.79 16.37 6.34
CA ARG A 80 -0.23 15.55 5.65
C ARG A 80 -0.22 15.79 4.14
N TYR A 81 0.00 17.03 3.71
CA TYR A 81 0.16 17.36 2.29
C TYR A 81 1.32 16.57 1.69
N VAL A 82 2.46 16.57 2.38
CA VAL A 82 3.67 15.82 1.98
C VAL A 82 3.39 14.32 1.94
N TYR A 83 2.82 13.76 3.01
CA TYR A 83 2.53 12.33 3.12
C TYR A 83 1.55 11.85 2.04
N LYS A 84 0.49 12.60 1.77
CA LYS A 84 -0.49 12.25 0.73
C LYS A 84 0.10 12.43 -0.66
N ALA A 85 0.90 13.46 -0.91
CA ALA A 85 1.61 13.61 -2.18
C ALA A 85 2.55 12.41 -2.43
N LEU A 86 3.30 11.96 -1.42
CA LEU A 86 4.10 10.73 -1.51
C LEU A 86 3.23 9.50 -1.79
N SER A 87 2.03 9.43 -1.25
CA SER A 87 1.08 8.34 -1.51
C SER A 87 0.58 8.31 -2.96
N VAL A 88 0.33 9.48 -3.55
CA VAL A 88 -0.01 9.58 -4.97
C VAL A 88 1.19 9.20 -5.84
N ILE A 89 2.38 9.68 -5.52
CA ILE A 89 3.63 9.35 -6.23
C ILE A 89 3.90 7.85 -6.23
N GLU A 90 3.80 7.20 -5.07
CA GLU A 90 3.95 5.75 -4.93
C GLU A 90 3.01 4.99 -5.87
N TYR A 91 1.74 5.42 -5.95
CA TYR A 91 0.76 4.82 -6.84
C TYR A 91 1.09 5.07 -8.32
N LEU A 92 1.54 6.29 -8.67
CA LEU A 92 1.92 6.67 -10.03
C LEU A 92 3.13 5.89 -10.55
N ILE A 93 4.08 5.51 -9.69
CA ILE A 93 5.21 4.67 -10.12
C ILE A 93 4.71 3.34 -10.70
N SER A 94 3.70 2.75 -10.07
CA SER A 94 3.15 1.45 -10.48
C SER A 94 2.06 1.54 -11.56
N ASN A 95 1.25 2.61 -11.58
CA ASN A 95 0.04 2.69 -12.42
C ASN A 95 0.02 3.87 -13.41
N GLY A 96 0.93 4.83 -13.25
CA GLY A 96 1.00 6.05 -14.06
C GLY A 96 1.62 5.83 -15.44
N SER A 97 1.64 6.88 -16.25
CA SER A 97 2.34 6.87 -17.54
C SER A 97 3.87 6.79 -17.37
N GLU A 98 4.57 6.24 -18.36
CA GLU A 98 6.05 6.18 -18.35
C GLU A 98 6.67 7.56 -18.12
N ARG A 99 6.09 8.61 -18.73
CA ARG A 99 6.54 9.99 -18.55
C ARG A 99 6.43 10.48 -17.10
N ALA A 100 5.38 10.10 -16.38
CA ALA A 100 5.25 10.44 -14.97
C ALA A 100 6.34 9.73 -14.14
N VAL A 101 6.64 8.47 -14.46
CA VAL A 101 7.72 7.70 -13.83
C VAL A 101 9.08 8.34 -14.11
N ASP A 102 9.34 8.73 -15.35
CA ASP A 102 10.60 9.40 -15.74
C ASP A 102 10.79 10.72 -15.00
N ASP A 103 9.73 11.53 -14.84
CA ASP A 103 9.77 12.79 -14.07
C ASP A 103 10.07 12.54 -12.59
N ILE A 104 9.48 11.49 -12.01
CA ILE A 104 9.74 11.05 -10.62
C ILE A 104 11.20 10.60 -10.46
N ILE A 105 11.71 9.77 -11.38
CA ILE A 105 13.09 9.30 -11.36
C ILE A 105 14.06 10.49 -11.48
N GLY A 106 13.80 11.41 -12.40
CA GLY A 106 14.63 12.61 -12.61
C GLY A 106 14.70 13.53 -11.40
N ARG A 107 13.71 13.48 -10.50
CA ARG A 107 13.63 14.30 -9.28
C ARG A 107 13.69 13.49 -7.99
N THR A 108 14.26 12.28 -8.04
CA THR A 108 14.38 11.39 -6.88
C THR A 108 15.04 12.08 -5.67
N PHE A 109 15.98 12.99 -5.90
CA PHE A 109 16.65 13.76 -4.83
C PHE A 109 15.67 14.57 -3.96
N ARG A 110 14.56 15.08 -4.54
CA ARG A 110 13.52 15.81 -3.79
C ARG A 110 12.72 14.90 -2.87
N ILE A 111 12.56 13.63 -3.25
CA ILE A 111 11.92 12.62 -2.40
C ILE A 111 12.91 12.18 -1.33
N ALA A 112 14.19 12.01 -1.69
CA ALA A 112 15.25 11.64 -0.75
C ALA A 112 15.43 12.66 0.38
N SER A 113 15.29 13.97 0.11
CA SER A 113 15.35 15.00 1.16
C SER A 113 14.23 14.88 2.20
N LEU A 114 13.13 14.17 1.91
CA LEU A 114 12.04 13.95 2.85
C LEU A 114 12.33 12.82 3.84
N MET A 115 13.41 12.05 3.65
CA MET A 115 13.86 11.07 4.63
C MET A 115 14.36 11.70 5.93
N SER A 116 14.68 13.00 5.93
CA SER A 116 15.02 13.79 7.12
C SER A 116 13.89 14.76 7.50
N PHE A 117 12.65 14.50 7.09
CA PHE A 117 11.51 15.35 7.45
C PHE A 117 11.20 15.28 8.95
N GLU A 118 11.09 16.42 9.61
CA GLU A 118 10.84 16.52 11.05
C GLU A 118 9.56 17.31 11.35
N TYR A 119 8.69 16.71 12.15
CA TYR A 119 7.55 17.40 12.74
C TYR A 119 7.04 16.65 13.97
N VAL A 120 7.09 17.31 15.11
CA VAL A 120 6.53 16.82 16.38
C VAL A 120 5.33 17.69 16.72
N GLU A 121 4.18 17.07 16.91
CA GLU A 121 2.97 17.78 17.33
C GLU A 121 3.12 18.34 18.75
N PRO A 122 2.32 19.35 19.14
CA PRO A 122 2.31 19.87 20.52
C PRO A 122 2.02 18.82 21.59
N SER A 123 1.39 17.70 21.20
CA SER A 123 1.16 16.52 22.04
C SER A 123 2.43 15.70 22.34
N GLY A 124 3.57 16.04 21.72
CA GLY A 124 4.83 15.30 21.80
C GLY A 124 4.94 14.14 20.81
N LYS A 125 3.94 13.94 19.94
CA LYS A 125 3.95 12.85 18.96
C LYS A 125 4.70 13.24 17.69
N ASP A 126 5.72 12.45 17.33
CA ASP A 126 6.42 12.59 16.05
C ASP A 126 5.51 12.12 14.91
N MET A 127 5.03 13.07 14.11
CA MET A 127 4.25 12.80 12.90
C MET A 127 5.15 12.78 11.65
N GLY A 128 6.33 13.38 11.71
CA GLY A 128 7.33 13.34 10.64
C GLY A 128 7.83 11.94 10.34
N ILE A 129 7.83 11.03 11.33
CA ILE A 129 8.22 9.62 11.13
C ILE A 129 7.44 8.91 10.01
N ASN A 130 6.16 9.26 9.81
CA ASN A 130 5.34 8.66 8.76
C ASN A 130 5.82 9.10 7.36
N VAL A 131 6.21 10.37 7.22
CA VAL A 131 6.78 10.92 5.99
C VAL A 131 8.13 10.28 5.71
N ARG A 132 9.01 10.18 6.72
CA ARG A 132 10.36 9.60 6.56
C ARG A 132 10.30 8.14 6.09
N LYS A 133 9.53 7.29 6.77
CA LYS A 133 9.36 5.87 6.40
C LYS A 133 8.80 5.69 4.98
N LYS A 134 7.87 6.57 4.59
CA LYS A 134 7.27 6.53 3.27
C LYS A 134 8.24 6.98 2.18
N ALA A 135 9.00 8.05 2.42
CA ALA A 135 10.06 8.51 1.53
C ALA A 135 11.14 7.43 1.34
N GLU A 136 11.58 6.78 2.42
CA GLU A 136 12.56 5.68 2.37
C GLU A 136 12.07 4.51 1.50
N THR A 137 10.81 4.11 1.67
CA THR A 137 10.19 3.04 0.86
C THR A 137 10.18 3.40 -0.63
N ILE A 138 9.80 4.64 -0.97
CA ILE A 138 9.74 5.11 -2.35
C ILE A 138 11.13 5.21 -2.96
N VAL A 139 12.12 5.76 -2.25
CA VAL A 139 13.51 5.85 -2.72
C VAL A 139 14.09 4.45 -2.94
N GLY A 140 13.83 3.51 -2.03
CA GLY A 140 14.24 2.11 -2.19
C GLY A 140 13.62 1.42 -3.41
N LEU A 141 12.40 1.80 -3.79
CA LEU A 141 11.75 1.34 -5.02
C LEU A 141 12.35 1.99 -6.26
N LEU A 142 12.64 3.30 -6.22
CA LEU A 142 13.19 4.07 -7.36
C LEU A 142 14.64 3.69 -7.70
N HIS A 143 15.42 3.20 -6.73
CA HIS A 143 16.81 2.81 -6.95
C HIS A 143 16.96 1.58 -7.87
N ASN A 144 15.93 0.73 -7.99
CA ASN A 144 15.97 -0.48 -8.79
C ASN A 144 14.92 -0.46 -9.90
N LYS A 145 15.37 -0.29 -11.14
CA LYS A 145 14.51 -0.27 -12.34
C LYS A 145 13.74 -1.56 -12.55
N GLU A 146 14.30 -2.73 -12.21
CA GLU A 146 13.60 -4.02 -12.32
C GLU A 146 12.42 -4.07 -11.35
N ARG A 147 12.59 -3.57 -10.12
CA ARG A 147 11.48 -3.52 -9.14
C ARG A 147 10.36 -2.59 -9.58
N ILE A 148 10.68 -1.48 -10.24
CA ILE A 148 9.68 -0.60 -10.86
C ILE A 148 8.90 -1.39 -11.91
N GLN A 149 9.59 -2.11 -12.80
CA GLN A 149 8.95 -2.89 -13.84
C GLN A 149 8.07 -4.03 -13.28
N GLU A 150 8.54 -4.74 -12.27
CA GLU A 150 7.77 -5.78 -11.57
C GLU A 150 6.49 -5.21 -10.94
N ALA A 151 6.60 -4.05 -10.27
CA ALA A 151 5.46 -3.37 -9.67
C ALA A 151 4.42 -2.97 -10.73
N ARG A 152 4.86 -2.45 -11.88
CA ARG A 152 4.00 -2.09 -13.02
C ARG A 152 3.33 -3.32 -13.65
N ASN A 153 4.08 -4.40 -13.88
CA ASN A 153 3.53 -5.65 -14.44
C ASN A 153 2.48 -6.26 -13.50
N LYS A 154 2.75 -6.26 -12.19
CA LYS A 154 1.81 -6.74 -11.17
C LYS A 154 0.55 -5.87 -11.10
N ALA A 155 0.70 -4.55 -11.18
CA ALA A 155 -0.42 -3.61 -11.19
C ALA A 155 -1.29 -3.79 -12.44
N ALA A 156 -0.68 -3.95 -13.62
CA ALA A 156 -1.38 -4.24 -14.86
C ALA A 156 -2.20 -5.53 -14.78
N ALA A 157 -1.58 -6.63 -14.31
CA ALA A 157 -2.26 -7.92 -14.17
C ALA A 157 -3.42 -7.90 -13.15
N ASN A 158 -3.34 -7.08 -12.11
CA ASN A 158 -4.43 -6.94 -11.14
C ASN A 158 -5.56 -6.08 -11.70
N ARG A 159 -5.27 -5.03 -12.47
CA ARG A 159 -6.29 -4.18 -13.07
C ARG A 159 -7.22 -4.97 -13.99
N ASP A 160 -6.69 -5.89 -14.78
CA ASP A 160 -7.47 -6.70 -15.72
C ASP A 160 -8.46 -7.65 -15.01
N LYS A 161 -8.19 -8.02 -13.74
CA LYS A 161 -9.08 -8.91 -12.95
C LYS A 161 -10.32 -8.20 -12.40
N TYR A 162 -10.23 -6.90 -12.11
CA TYR A 162 -11.31 -6.16 -11.45
C TYR A 162 -12.19 -5.34 -12.41
N ILE A 163 -11.75 -5.13 -13.66
CA ILE A 163 -12.56 -4.44 -14.69
C ILE A 163 -13.77 -5.29 -15.14
N GLY A 164 -13.72 -6.62 -14.96
CA GLY A 164 -14.80 -7.53 -15.35
C GLY A 164 -15.89 -7.80 -14.30
N LEU A 165 -15.80 -7.22 -13.09
CA LEU A 165 -16.73 -7.46 -11.99
C LEU A 165 -17.57 -6.23 -11.66
N SER A 166 -18.09 -5.54 -12.68
CA SER A 166 -19.11 -4.51 -12.51
C SER A 166 -20.47 -5.06 -12.97
N SER A 167 -21.47 -4.90 -12.10
CA SER A 167 -22.82 -5.48 -12.13
C SER A 167 -23.56 -5.36 -13.47
N THR A 168 -23.29 -6.28 -14.39
CA THR A 168 -24.17 -6.55 -15.53
C THR A 168 -24.21 -8.05 -15.75
N GLY A 169 -25.24 -8.67 -15.17
CA GLY A 169 -25.71 -10.02 -15.46
C GLY A 169 -24.64 -11.07 -15.77
N VAL A 170 -24.03 -11.64 -14.72
CA VAL A 170 -23.48 -13.00 -14.83
C VAL A 170 -24.63 -13.97 -15.06
N THR A 171 -25.11 -14.04 -16.30
CA THR A 171 -25.82 -15.21 -16.79
C THR A 171 -24.78 -16.32 -16.78
N PHE A 172 -24.81 -17.14 -15.73
CA PHE A 172 -24.31 -18.50 -15.83
C PHE A 172 -24.99 -19.10 -17.05
N LYS A 173 -24.28 -19.17 -18.19
CA LYS A 173 -24.62 -20.08 -19.28
C LYS A 173 -24.34 -21.48 -18.74
N SER A 174 -25.22 -21.96 -17.87
CA SER A 174 -25.48 -23.37 -17.69
C SER A 174 -25.84 -23.88 -19.09
N SER A 175 -25.02 -24.79 -19.60
CA SER A 175 -25.30 -25.53 -20.83
C SER A 175 -26.69 -26.13 -20.74
N ALA A 176 -27.65 -25.50 -21.41
CA ALA A 176 -28.99 -26.02 -21.58
C ALA A 176 -28.92 -27.24 -22.50
N SER A 177 -28.90 -28.43 -21.92
CA SER A 177 -29.28 -29.65 -22.62
C SER A 177 -30.80 -29.68 -22.72
N SER A 178 -31.32 -29.09 -23.80
CA SER A 178 -32.72 -29.13 -24.18
C SER A 178 -33.14 -30.57 -24.46
N PHE A 179 -34.08 -31.08 -23.67
CA PHE A 179 -34.77 -32.34 -23.94
C PHE A 179 -35.99 -32.03 -24.82
N SER A 180 -36.00 -32.56 -26.04
CA SER A 180 -37.25 -32.82 -26.78
C SER A 180 -37.01 -33.88 -27.86
N GLY A 181 -37.60 -35.06 -27.64
CA GLY A 181 -38.34 -35.77 -28.68
C GLY A 181 -37.59 -36.64 -29.70
N GLY A 182 -37.47 -37.94 -29.38
CA GLY A 182 -37.93 -39.02 -30.27
C GLY A 182 -36.91 -39.71 -31.19
N GLY A 183 -36.77 -41.03 -31.06
CA GLY A 183 -36.29 -41.90 -32.14
C GLY A 183 -35.31 -43.02 -31.74
N TYR A 184 -35.87 -44.18 -31.42
CA TYR A 184 -35.36 -45.57 -31.39
C TYR A 184 -33.92 -45.84 -31.89
N GLN A 185 -33.12 -46.60 -31.10
CA GLN A 185 -32.86 -48.04 -31.31
C GLN A 185 -31.57 -48.51 -30.60
N GLY A 186 -31.67 -49.60 -29.83
CA GLY A 186 -30.60 -50.58 -29.71
C GLY A 186 -29.78 -50.65 -28.42
N GLY A 187 -30.18 -51.57 -27.52
CA GLY A 187 -29.26 -52.56 -26.95
C GLY A 187 -28.61 -52.27 -25.59
N GLY A 188 -28.80 -53.22 -24.67
CA GLY A 188 -27.79 -53.53 -23.66
C GLY A 188 -28.12 -53.14 -22.21
N ASP A 189 -28.88 -54.01 -21.56
CA ASP A 189 -28.58 -54.62 -20.25
C ASP A 189 -27.95 -53.79 -19.09
N ARG A 190 -28.65 -53.91 -17.95
CA ARG A 190 -28.18 -53.97 -16.54
C ARG A 190 -28.37 -52.72 -15.66
N CYS A 191 -29.37 -52.91 -14.83
CA CYS A 191 -29.75 -52.24 -13.60
C CYS A 191 -28.64 -52.09 -12.54
N GLY A 192 -28.64 -50.91 -11.90
CA GLY A 192 -28.65 -50.77 -10.44
C GLY A 192 -27.30 -50.50 -9.74
N GLY A 193 -27.20 -49.36 -9.06
CA GLY A 193 -26.29 -49.21 -7.91
C GLY A 193 -25.73 -47.81 -7.66
N SER A 194 -26.42 -47.03 -6.82
CA SER A 194 -25.93 -45.79 -6.20
C SER A 194 -24.60 -45.96 -5.46
N SER A 195 -23.72 -44.96 -5.54
CA SER A 195 -23.22 -44.17 -4.39
C SER A 195 -21.92 -43.44 -4.75
N GLY A 196 -21.85 -42.17 -4.32
CA GLY A 196 -20.82 -41.23 -4.72
C GLY A 196 -19.42 -41.50 -4.15
N ARG A 197 -18.42 -40.92 -4.81
CA ARG A 197 -17.08 -40.81 -4.27
C ARG A 197 -16.57 -39.38 -4.49
N ARG A 198 -16.32 -38.70 -3.38
CA ARG A 198 -15.57 -37.45 -3.30
C ARG A 198 -14.10 -37.79 -3.54
N GLU A 199 -13.50 -37.22 -4.59
CA GLU A 199 -12.06 -37.27 -4.80
C GLU A 199 -11.45 -36.04 -4.11
N SER A 200 -10.69 -36.27 -3.05
CA SER A 200 -9.94 -35.26 -2.30
C SER A 200 -8.47 -35.41 -2.67
N ASP A 201 -7.93 -34.46 -3.43
CA ASP A 201 -6.51 -34.40 -3.77
C ASP A 201 -5.66 -34.22 -2.50
N SER A 202 -4.81 -35.21 -2.23
CA SER A 202 -3.84 -35.19 -1.14
C SER A 202 -2.42 -35.19 -1.71
N TYR A 203 -1.70 -34.10 -1.46
CA TYR A 203 -0.26 -33.97 -1.67
C TYR A 203 0.51 -35.08 -0.94
N LYS A 204 1.38 -35.80 -1.66
CA LYS A 204 2.38 -36.71 -1.08
C LYS A 204 3.78 -36.07 -1.12
N PRO A 205 4.51 -35.97 0.00
CA PRO A 205 5.95 -35.73 0.00
C PRO A 205 6.72 -37.04 -0.18
N ARG A 206 7.94 -36.92 -0.71
CA ARG A 206 8.84 -37.99 -1.13
C ARG A 206 9.85 -38.28 -0.02
N ASP A 207 9.75 -39.45 0.59
CA ASP A 207 10.77 -39.96 1.52
C ASP A 207 11.96 -40.57 0.77
N ARG A 208 13.18 -40.21 1.20
CA ARG A 208 14.42 -40.89 0.83
C ARG A 208 15.16 -41.27 2.13
N TYR A 209 15.39 -42.57 2.26
CA TYR A 209 15.99 -43.34 3.36
C TYR A 209 17.31 -42.81 3.93
N GLY A 210 17.53 -43.07 5.23
CA GLY A 210 18.83 -42.99 5.90
C GLY A 210 18.75 -43.10 7.43
N GLU A 211 18.53 -44.31 7.94
CA GLU A 211 18.41 -44.67 9.35
C GLU A 211 19.78 -44.95 9.99
N GLN A 212 20.07 -44.47 11.22
CA GLN A 212 20.43 -45.30 12.40
C GLN A 212 21.01 -44.53 13.62
N LYS A 213 20.33 -44.73 14.76
CA LYS A 213 20.80 -44.93 16.17
C LYS A 213 21.42 -43.72 16.91
N PHE A 214 20.74 -43.06 17.85
CA PHE A 214 20.35 -43.40 19.26
C PHE A 214 21.53 -43.40 20.26
N ASP A 215 21.63 -42.34 21.08
CA ASP A 215 21.82 -42.32 22.55
C ASP A 215 21.87 -40.84 23.01
N LYS A 216 20.85 -40.30 23.71
CA LYS A 216 20.53 -40.32 25.15
C LYS A 216 21.40 -39.40 26.03
N ASP A 217 20.69 -38.45 26.66
CA ASP A 217 20.98 -37.70 27.89
C ASP A 217 22.21 -36.79 28.01
N THR A 218 21.99 -35.46 28.01
CA THR A 218 22.31 -34.64 29.20
C THR A 218 21.62 -33.27 29.16
N TYR A 219 20.63 -33.09 30.03
CA TYR A 219 20.09 -31.81 30.45
C TYR A 219 21.01 -31.23 31.54
N VAL A 220 21.63 -30.07 31.31
CA VAL A 220 22.36 -29.34 32.35
C VAL A 220 22.07 -27.82 32.28
N LYS A 221 21.20 -27.39 33.19
CA LYS A 221 21.34 -26.17 34.02
C LYS A 221 21.22 -26.67 35.48
N PRO A 222 21.67 -25.96 36.54
CA PRO A 222 22.06 -24.53 36.61
C PRO A 222 23.33 -24.28 37.48
N ARG A 223 23.70 -23.00 37.69
CA ARG A 223 23.98 -22.49 39.05
C ARG A 223 24.02 -20.96 39.14
N ARG A 224 23.32 -20.48 40.18
CA ARG A 224 23.33 -19.13 40.76
C ARG A 224 24.70 -18.81 41.37
N GLY A 225 25.06 -17.54 41.39
CA GLY A 225 26.03 -16.96 42.30
C GLY A 225 25.67 -15.50 42.60
N SER A 226 24.99 -15.27 43.72
CA SER A 226 24.85 -13.96 44.36
C SER A 226 26.08 -13.72 45.24
N THR A 227 26.65 -12.51 45.21
CA THR A 227 27.35 -11.90 46.35
C THR A 227 27.01 -10.42 46.37
N ALA A 228 26.81 -9.92 47.59
CA ALA A 228 26.30 -8.60 47.92
C ALA A 228 27.43 -7.63 48.31
N SER A 229 27.06 -6.34 48.31
CA SER A 229 27.59 -5.22 49.10
C SER A 229 29.08 -4.85 48.98
N GLU A 230 29.34 -3.65 48.46
CA GLU A 230 29.90 -2.58 49.31
C GLU A 230 29.67 -1.19 48.73
N SER A 231 28.99 -0.39 49.53
CA SER A 231 28.84 1.05 49.43
C SER A 231 29.99 1.72 50.16
N GLN A 232 30.73 2.62 49.51
CA GLN A 232 31.43 3.71 50.20
C GLN A 232 31.48 4.97 49.35
N ALA A 233 30.77 5.98 49.85
CA ALA A 233 30.99 7.37 49.54
C ALA A 233 32.38 7.79 50.08
N ASN A 234 33.10 8.62 49.32
CA ASN A 234 34.13 9.46 49.89
C ASN A 234 33.88 10.90 49.44
N SER A 235 33.38 11.69 50.40
CA SER A 235 33.57 13.13 50.49
C SER A 235 34.98 13.42 51.03
N THR A 236 35.39 14.70 50.98
CA THR A 236 36.71 15.29 51.29
C THR A 236 37.70 15.17 50.12
N ASN A 237 38.28 16.24 49.59
CA ASN A 237 38.94 17.29 50.34
C ASN A 237 38.85 18.67 49.67
N GLU A 238 38.58 19.65 50.51
CA GLU A 238 38.74 21.07 50.31
C GLU A 238 40.23 21.40 50.07
N SER A 239 40.52 22.24 49.09
CA SER A 239 41.80 22.96 49.00
C SER A 239 41.58 24.30 48.32
N ARG A 240 41.03 25.23 49.11
CA ARG A 240 41.39 26.65 48.99
C ARG A 240 42.85 26.80 49.38
N ARG A 241 43.72 27.20 48.45
CA ARG A 241 44.93 27.98 48.76
C ARG A 241 45.27 28.92 47.60
N HIS A 242 45.15 30.20 47.95
CA HIS A 242 45.97 31.34 47.56
C HIS A 242 46.19 31.67 46.08
N GLY A 243 45.64 32.84 45.73
CA GLY A 243 45.90 33.67 44.56
C GLY A 243 44.98 34.87 44.66
#